data_AF-A0A543EFM5-F1
#
_entry.id   AF-A0A543EFM5-F1
#
_cell.length_a   1.000
_cell.length_b   1.000
_cell.length_c   1.000
_cell.angle_alpha   90.00
_cell.angle_beta   90.00
_cell.angle_gamma   90.00
#
_symmetry.space_group_name_H-M   'P 1'
#
loop_
_entity.id
_entity.type
_entity.pdbx_description
1 polymer ?
#
loop_
_entity_poly.entity_id
_entity_poly.type
_entity_poly.pdbx_seq_one_letter_code
_entity_poly.pdbx_strand_id
1 'polypeptide(L)'
;MTNTNTFLKAFSSEQYKLSKNKEIFGILLLPVLIIFAIDLYMVYDVLRSGVEEAEGTVNPWKMSLGRTVFMFFYLLYPILVSLFVHACCDVEYRNNNYKILFTLPVSKTKIFLSKALFIQITIFFSVLFSYLAFLLSGYLLGIAFPQFGFQNYDFREVIFYIFLKFFITLSAIAMVQLTLSLLFKNFIYPIGFGVFMLLFATIIHQKSFADFLIYTGGYKSMENFMNENISFERIDYCNIAAIFIFMAMSFYLFVKKKGI
;
A
#
# COMPACT_ATOMS: atom_id res chain seq x y z
N MET A 1 -22.07 -4.35 -28.02
CA MET A 1 -21.80 -3.08 -27.30
C MET A 1 -22.39 -2.99 -25.88
N THR A 2 -23.08 -4.02 -25.37
CA THR A 2 -23.75 -4.01 -24.05
C THR A 2 -22.87 -4.37 -22.84
N ASN A 3 -21.80 -5.14 -23.02
CA ASN A 3 -21.00 -5.67 -21.90
C ASN A 3 -20.08 -4.64 -21.21
N THR A 4 -19.48 -3.72 -21.96
CA THR A 4 -18.56 -2.68 -21.44
C THR A 4 -19.30 -1.68 -20.55
N ASN A 5 -20.51 -1.28 -20.96
CA ASN A 5 -21.36 -0.36 -20.20
C ASN A 5 -21.79 -0.95 -18.85
N THR A 6 -21.98 -2.26 -18.73
CA THR A 6 -22.32 -2.91 -17.45
C THR A 6 -21.14 -2.94 -16.49
N PHE A 7 -19.93 -3.22 -17.00
CA PHE A 7 -18.71 -3.22 -16.17
C PHE A 7 -18.39 -1.81 -15.66
N LEU A 8 -18.43 -0.80 -16.54
CA LEU A 8 -18.20 0.59 -16.17
C LEU A 8 -19.21 1.07 -15.12
N LYS A 9 -20.49 0.71 -15.25
CA LYS A 9 -21.51 1.02 -14.24
C LYS A 9 -21.24 0.34 -12.90
N ALA A 10 -20.79 -0.91 -12.90
CA ALA A 10 -20.40 -1.60 -11.66
C ALA A 10 -19.20 -0.91 -10.99
N PHE A 11 -18.22 -0.50 -11.79
CA PHE A 11 -17.04 0.22 -11.30
C PHE A 11 -17.40 1.61 -10.74
N SER A 12 -18.22 2.38 -11.46
CA SER A 12 -18.73 3.67 -10.96
C SER A 12 -19.58 3.50 -9.70
N SER A 13 -20.30 2.39 -9.56
CA SER A 13 -21.05 2.08 -8.34
C SER A 13 -20.12 1.82 -7.15
N GLU A 14 -19.03 1.07 -7.33
CA GLU A 14 -18.02 0.87 -6.28
C GLU A 14 -17.36 2.20 -5.88
N GLN A 15 -16.99 3.02 -6.87
CA GLN A 15 -16.45 4.36 -6.62
C GLN A 15 -17.43 5.24 -5.83
N TYR A 16 -18.72 5.25 -6.19
CA TYR A 16 -19.73 6.05 -5.49
C TYR A 16 -20.01 5.57 -4.07
N LYS A 17 -20.05 4.25 -3.85
CA LYS A 17 -20.26 3.67 -2.51
C LYS A 17 -19.13 4.06 -1.58
N LEU A 18 -17.90 4.03 -2.07
CA LEU A 18 -16.72 4.24 -1.25
C LEU A 18 -16.23 5.69 -1.24
N SER A 19 -16.63 6.56 -2.18
CA SER A 19 -16.41 8.01 -2.08
C SER A 19 -17.12 8.63 -0.89
N LYS A 20 -18.13 7.95 -0.34
CA LYS A 20 -18.76 8.31 0.93
C LYS A 20 -18.07 7.71 2.15
N ASN A 21 -17.09 6.84 1.95
CA ASN A 21 -16.41 6.12 3.01
C ASN A 21 -15.07 6.79 3.34
N LYS A 22 -14.90 7.19 4.60
CA LYS A 22 -13.75 8.01 5.02
C LYS A 22 -12.43 7.24 4.93
N GLU A 23 -12.44 5.90 4.87
CA GLU A 23 -11.20 5.12 4.81
C GLU A 23 -10.45 5.28 3.48
N ILE A 24 -11.13 5.66 2.38
CA ILE A 24 -10.45 5.99 1.11
C ILE A 24 -9.52 7.18 1.28
N PHE A 25 -10.01 8.23 1.93
CA PHE A 25 -9.17 9.40 2.23
C PHE A 25 -8.03 9.03 3.17
N GLY A 26 -8.27 8.10 4.10
CA GLY A 26 -7.25 7.56 4.99
C GLY A 26 -6.10 6.92 4.22
N ILE A 27 -6.37 5.94 3.34
CA ILE A 27 -5.31 5.26 2.58
C ILE A 27 -4.59 6.22 1.62
N LEU A 28 -5.30 7.13 0.94
CA LEU A 28 -4.70 8.04 -0.04
C LEU A 28 -3.88 9.18 0.59
N LEU A 29 -4.37 9.77 1.69
CA LEU A 29 -3.76 10.98 2.27
C LEU A 29 -2.80 10.69 3.41
N LEU A 30 -3.06 9.68 4.24
CA LEU A 30 -2.26 9.46 5.46
C LEU A 30 -0.77 9.19 5.17
N PRO A 31 -0.39 8.39 4.16
CA PRO A 31 1.02 8.22 3.79
C PRO A 31 1.70 9.52 3.35
N VAL A 32 0.97 10.37 2.63
CA VAL A 32 1.45 11.70 2.20
C VAL A 32 1.61 12.63 3.39
N LEU A 33 0.65 12.62 4.34
CA LEU A 33 0.74 13.40 5.58
C LEU A 33 1.91 12.96 6.47
N ILE A 34 2.27 11.67 6.48
CA ILE A 34 3.46 11.17 7.19
C ILE A 34 4.72 11.81 6.61
N ILE A 35 4.86 11.86 5.28
CA ILE A 35 6.01 12.51 4.62
C ILE A 35 6.07 13.99 5.02
N PHE A 36 4.96 14.72 4.91
CA PHE A 36 4.91 16.12 5.32
C PHE A 36 5.22 16.33 6.82
N ALA A 37 4.77 15.45 7.69
CA ALA A 37 5.08 15.52 9.13
C ALA A 37 6.58 15.30 9.39
N ILE A 38 7.22 14.41 8.64
CA ILE A 38 8.67 14.20 8.69
C ILE A 38 9.40 15.45 8.18
N ASP A 39 8.96 16.05 7.08
CA ASP A 39 9.55 17.28 6.55
C ASP A 39 9.47 18.43 7.56
N LEU A 40 8.30 18.62 8.20
CA LEU A 40 8.11 19.63 9.25
C LEU A 40 9.02 19.38 10.44
N TYR A 41 9.20 18.11 10.84
CA TYR A 41 10.12 17.75 11.91
C TYR A 41 11.57 18.06 11.53
N MET A 42 12.00 17.72 10.31
CA MET A 42 13.35 18.03 9.81
C MET A 42 13.61 19.54 9.76
N VAL A 43 12.63 20.32 9.29
CA VAL A 43 12.70 21.80 9.26
C VAL A 43 12.80 22.34 10.68
N TYR A 44 11.96 21.86 11.61
CA TYR A 44 11.98 22.27 13.00
C TYR A 44 13.32 21.98 13.68
N ASP A 45 13.87 20.79 13.45
CA ASP A 45 15.16 20.39 14.01
C ASP A 45 16.27 21.33 13.53
N VAL A 46 16.39 21.54 12.21
CA VAL A 46 17.37 22.45 11.63
C VAL A 46 17.26 23.89 12.14
N LEU A 47 16.05 24.41 12.32
CA LEU A 47 15.87 25.77 12.84
C LEU A 47 16.30 25.89 14.32
N ARG A 48 16.33 24.79 15.06
CA ARG A 48 16.63 24.77 16.50
C ARG A 48 18.08 24.40 16.81
N SER A 49 18.60 23.34 16.21
CA SER A 49 19.96 22.83 16.45
C SER A 49 20.99 23.42 15.48
N GLY A 50 20.53 24.11 14.42
CA GLY A 50 21.37 24.43 13.27
C GLY A 50 21.55 23.19 12.39
N VAL A 51 22.27 23.35 11.28
CA VAL A 51 22.68 22.19 10.48
C VAL A 51 24.04 21.77 10.97
N GLU A 52 24.14 20.56 11.53
CA GLU A 52 25.40 19.86 11.55
C GLU A 52 25.79 19.67 10.09
N GLU A 53 26.81 20.38 9.62
CA GLU A 53 27.36 20.20 8.28
C GLU A 53 27.69 18.72 8.15
N ALA A 54 26.84 17.98 7.43
CA ALA A 54 27.08 16.59 7.15
C ALA A 54 28.39 16.56 6.37
N GLU A 55 29.48 16.10 7.00
CA GLU A 55 30.78 15.92 6.38
C GLU A 55 30.65 14.95 5.20
N GLY A 56 30.26 15.48 4.04
CA GLY A 56 30.43 14.97 2.67
C GLY A 56 30.04 13.53 2.32
N THR A 57 29.58 12.70 3.24
CA THR A 57 29.61 11.23 3.07
C THR A 57 28.25 10.55 3.22
N VAL A 58 27.24 11.25 3.74
CA VAL A 58 25.94 10.66 4.04
C VAL A 58 24.87 11.17 3.07
N ASN A 59 24.31 10.27 2.26
CA ASN A 59 23.24 10.60 1.32
C ASN A 59 21.93 10.94 2.07
N PRO A 60 21.43 12.19 1.99
CA PRO A 60 20.26 12.65 2.76
C PRO A 60 18.94 12.05 2.26
N TRP A 61 18.85 11.69 0.97
CA TRP A 61 17.69 10.97 0.42
C TRP A 61 17.48 9.63 1.14
N LYS A 62 18.59 8.99 1.51
CA LYS A 62 18.63 7.68 2.16
C LYS A 62 18.52 7.76 3.66
N MET A 63 19.42 8.49 4.31
CA MET A 63 19.57 8.43 5.76
C MET A 63 18.55 9.29 6.50
N SER A 64 18.20 10.45 5.96
CA SER A 64 17.26 11.37 6.61
C SER A 64 15.83 11.07 6.19
N LEU A 65 15.58 11.04 4.87
CA LEU A 65 14.23 10.97 4.32
C LEU A 65 13.75 9.53 4.15
N GLY A 66 14.46 8.75 3.33
CA GLY A 66 14.14 7.38 2.98
C GLY A 66 13.97 6.47 4.20
N ARG A 67 14.99 6.41 5.05
CA ARG A 67 14.98 5.60 6.28
C ARG A 67 13.75 5.90 7.14
N THR A 68 13.50 7.18 7.42
CA THR A 68 12.41 7.61 8.33
C THR A 68 11.05 7.33 7.71
N VAL A 69 10.84 7.70 6.44
CA VAL A 69 9.58 7.45 5.72
C VAL A 69 9.30 5.96 5.63
N PHE A 70 10.27 5.15 5.22
CA PHE A 70 10.07 3.71 5.06
C PHE A 70 9.89 2.99 6.40
N MET A 71 10.43 3.51 7.51
CA MET A 71 10.16 3.01 8.85
C MET A 71 8.67 3.12 9.21
N PHE A 72 8.03 4.24 8.87
CA PHE A 72 6.58 4.38 9.02
C PHE A 72 5.81 3.56 7.98
N PHE A 73 6.26 3.55 6.72
CA PHE A 73 5.54 2.86 5.64
C PHE A 73 5.51 1.35 5.83
N TYR A 74 6.61 0.70 6.25
CA TYR A 74 6.60 -0.76 6.39
C TYR A 74 5.58 -1.21 7.45
N LEU A 75 5.34 -0.41 8.49
CA LEU A 75 4.46 -0.78 9.60
C LEU A 75 3.02 -0.31 9.35
N LEU A 76 2.81 0.98 9.05
CA LEU A 76 1.49 1.58 9.01
C LEU A 76 0.76 1.32 7.68
N TYR A 77 1.46 1.34 6.55
CA TYR A 77 0.82 1.27 5.24
C TYR A 77 0.08 -0.07 5.02
N PRO A 78 0.64 -1.25 5.37
CA PRO A 78 -0.10 -2.50 5.26
C PRO A 78 -1.33 -2.57 6.18
N ILE A 79 -1.30 -1.90 7.34
CA ILE A 79 -2.46 -1.79 8.25
C ILE A 79 -3.55 -0.94 7.60
N LEU A 80 -3.20 0.20 6.99
CA LEU A 80 -4.14 1.03 6.22
C LEU A 80 -4.76 0.25 5.07
N VAL A 81 -3.96 -0.54 4.34
CA VAL A 81 -4.46 -1.43 3.27
C VAL A 81 -5.47 -2.43 3.83
N SER A 82 -5.17 -3.09 4.96
CA SER A 82 -6.11 -4.03 5.59
C SER A 82 -7.43 -3.37 5.97
N LEU A 83 -7.38 -2.18 6.61
CA LEU A 83 -8.56 -1.40 6.97
C LEU A 83 -9.39 -1.02 5.74
N PHE A 84 -8.74 -0.48 4.71
CA PHE A 84 -9.39 -0.06 3.47
C PHE A 84 -10.06 -1.25 2.75
N VAL A 85 -9.36 -2.37 2.60
CA VAL A 85 -9.89 -3.56 1.92
C VAL A 85 -11.06 -4.14 2.71
N HIS A 86 -10.97 -4.16 4.05
CA HIS A 86 -12.09 -4.60 4.88
C HIS A 86 -13.30 -3.68 4.71
N ALA A 87 -13.11 -2.36 4.73
CA ALA A 87 -14.18 -1.40 4.51
C ALA A 87 -14.88 -1.58 3.14
N CYS A 88 -14.11 -1.89 2.09
CA CYS A 88 -14.65 -2.22 0.77
C CYS A 88 -15.59 -3.45 0.78
N CYS A 89 -15.35 -4.40 1.69
CA CYS A 89 -16.19 -5.58 1.88
C CYS A 89 -17.34 -5.34 2.87
N ASP A 90 -17.12 -4.51 3.89
CA ASP A 90 -18.10 -4.18 4.94
C ASP A 90 -19.35 -3.51 4.38
N VAL A 91 -19.21 -2.65 3.38
CA VAL A 91 -20.35 -2.03 2.67
C VAL A 91 -21.35 -3.06 2.14
N GLU A 92 -20.87 -4.26 1.78
CA GLU A 92 -21.71 -5.36 1.30
C GLU A 92 -22.23 -6.26 2.43
N TYR A 93 -21.50 -6.34 3.55
CA TYR A 93 -21.95 -7.07 4.74
C TYR A 93 -23.06 -6.33 5.48
N ARG A 94 -23.01 -4.99 5.51
CA ARG A 94 -24.06 -4.18 6.10
C ARG A 94 -25.40 -4.45 5.42
N ASN A 95 -26.44 -4.62 6.24
CA ASN A 95 -27.82 -4.86 5.81
C ASN A 95 -28.01 -6.07 4.88
N ASN A 96 -27.10 -7.06 4.91
CA ASN A 96 -27.13 -8.22 4.01
C ASN A 96 -27.18 -7.85 2.51
N ASN A 97 -26.52 -6.75 2.13
CA ASN A 97 -26.52 -6.24 0.76
C ASN A 97 -25.99 -7.25 -0.26
N TYR A 98 -25.19 -8.25 0.13
CA TYR A 98 -24.83 -9.38 -0.74
C TYR A 98 -26.05 -10.08 -1.39
N LYS A 99 -27.20 -10.15 -0.69
CA LYS A 99 -28.43 -10.76 -1.25
C LYS A 99 -28.97 -9.92 -2.40
N ILE A 100 -29.05 -8.60 -2.21
CA ILE A 100 -29.50 -7.64 -3.22
C ILE A 100 -28.49 -7.57 -4.37
N LEU A 101 -27.19 -7.64 -4.07
CA LEU A 101 -26.12 -7.59 -5.05
C LEU A 101 -26.19 -8.77 -6.03
N PHE A 102 -26.57 -9.96 -5.54
CA PHE A 102 -26.69 -11.17 -6.36
C PHE A 102 -28.02 -11.30 -7.12
N THR A 103 -29.02 -10.44 -6.85
CA THR A 103 -30.24 -10.36 -7.68
C THR A 103 -30.11 -9.42 -8.85
N LEU A 104 -29.05 -8.59 -8.89
CA LEU A 104 -28.78 -7.73 -10.04
C LEU A 104 -28.51 -8.58 -11.29
N PRO A 105 -28.94 -8.14 -12.49
CA PRO A 105 -28.69 -8.84 -13.76
C PRO A 105 -27.23 -8.63 -14.23
N VAL A 106 -26.27 -8.77 -13.32
CA VAL A 106 -24.84 -8.62 -13.54
C VAL A 106 -24.15 -9.89 -13.05
N SER A 107 -23.30 -10.48 -13.89
CA SER A 107 -22.54 -11.68 -13.52
C SER A 107 -21.67 -11.44 -12.28
N LYS A 108 -21.60 -12.41 -11.36
CA LYS A 108 -20.75 -12.36 -10.16
C LYS A 108 -19.29 -12.04 -10.48
N THR A 109 -18.77 -12.53 -11.61
CA THR A 109 -17.41 -12.24 -12.09
C THR A 109 -17.17 -10.76 -12.33
N LYS A 110 -18.09 -10.05 -12.99
CA LYS A 110 -17.96 -8.61 -13.22
C LYS A 110 -17.98 -7.82 -11.91
N ILE A 111 -18.83 -8.23 -10.97
CA ILE A 111 -18.93 -7.59 -9.65
C ILE A 111 -17.60 -7.76 -8.89
N PHE A 112 -17.10 -8.98 -8.82
CA PHE A 112 -15.82 -9.27 -8.16
C PHE A 112 -14.65 -8.53 -8.81
N LEU A 113 -14.49 -8.63 -10.14
CA LEU A 113 -13.40 -7.98 -10.86
C LEU A 113 -13.45 -6.46 -10.70
N SER A 114 -14.65 -5.87 -10.72
CA SER A 114 -14.83 -4.44 -10.45
C SER A 114 -14.29 -4.06 -9.07
N LYS A 115 -14.60 -4.84 -8.02
CA LYS A 115 -14.10 -4.59 -6.66
C LYS A 115 -12.59 -4.78 -6.55
N ALA A 116 -12.06 -5.88 -7.09
CA ALA A 116 -10.63 -6.17 -7.05
C ALA A 116 -9.82 -5.09 -7.81
N LEU A 117 -10.29 -4.68 -8.99
CA LEU A 117 -9.66 -3.59 -9.76
C LEU A 117 -9.75 -2.26 -9.03
N PHE A 118 -10.88 -1.94 -8.41
CA PHE A 118 -11.03 -0.72 -7.61
C PHE A 118 -10.01 -0.66 -6.47
N ILE A 119 -9.84 -1.76 -5.73
CA ILE A 119 -8.84 -1.87 -4.65
C ILE A 119 -7.43 -1.64 -5.22
N GLN A 120 -7.07 -2.32 -6.31
CA GLN A 120 -5.73 -2.22 -6.90
C GLN A 120 -5.44 -0.82 -7.46
N ILE A 121 -6.40 -0.19 -8.13
CA ILE A 121 -6.28 1.19 -8.63
C ILE A 121 -6.14 2.18 -7.47
N THR A 122 -6.87 1.99 -6.38
CA THR A 122 -6.77 2.86 -5.19
C THR A 122 -5.39 2.76 -4.56
N ILE A 123 -4.84 1.54 -4.43
CA ILE A 123 -3.47 1.32 -3.92
C ILE A 123 -2.44 1.92 -4.87
N PHE A 124 -2.62 1.77 -6.19
CA PHE A 124 -1.75 2.40 -7.18
C PHE A 124 -1.69 3.92 -7.00
N PHE A 125 -2.84 4.60 -6.93
CA PHE A 125 -2.88 6.05 -6.70
C PHE A 125 -2.30 6.44 -5.34
N SER A 126 -2.55 5.65 -4.30
CA SER A 126 -2.00 5.86 -2.96
C SER A 126 -0.47 5.87 -2.99
N VAL A 127 0.13 4.85 -3.61
CA VAL A 127 1.59 4.74 -3.73
C VAL A 127 2.14 5.80 -4.67
N LEU A 128 1.44 6.12 -5.76
CA LEU A 128 1.83 7.18 -6.69
C LEU A 128 1.86 8.55 -6.01
N PHE A 129 0.84 8.91 -5.22
CA PHE A 129 0.84 10.16 -4.46
C PHE A 129 1.95 10.18 -3.40
N SER A 130 2.20 9.05 -2.75
CA SER A 130 3.30 8.91 -1.79
C SER A 130 4.66 9.09 -2.48
N TYR A 131 4.85 8.53 -3.67
CA TYR A 131 6.06 8.66 -4.49
C TYR A 131 6.30 10.11 -4.92
N LEU A 132 5.26 10.79 -5.43
CA LEU A 132 5.34 12.18 -5.84
C LEU A 132 5.61 13.10 -4.64
N ALA A 133 4.96 12.86 -3.50
CA ALA A 133 5.20 13.60 -2.27
C ALA A 133 6.64 13.40 -1.77
N PHE A 134 7.17 12.19 -1.82
CA PHE A 134 8.55 11.88 -1.43
C PHE A 134 9.58 12.62 -2.29
N LEU A 135 9.39 12.62 -3.62
CA LEU A 135 10.26 13.37 -4.53
C LEU A 135 10.16 14.87 -4.28
N LEU A 136 8.94 15.39 -4.16
CA LEU A 136 8.69 16.81 -3.90
C LEU A 136 9.35 17.25 -2.59
N SER A 137 9.21 16.46 -1.54
CA SER A 137 9.81 16.66 -0.23
C SER A 137 11.34 16.82 -0.33
N GLY A 138 12.04 15.87 -0.95
CA GLY A 138 13.50 15.97 -1.10
C GLY A 138 13.97 17.14 -1.95
N TYR A 139 13.24 17.49 -3.02
CA TYR A 139 13.56 18.69 -3.81
C TYR A 139 13.30 19.99 -3.05
N LEU A 140 12.18 20.10 -2.33
CA LEU A 140 11.85 21.28 -1.53
C LEU A 140 12.87 21.48 -0.40
N LEU A 141 13.25 20.40 0.30
CA LEU A 141 14.29 20.46 1.33
C LEU A 141 15.66 20.83 0.75
N GLY A 142 16.01 20.32 -0.44
CA GLY A 142 17.25 20.70 -1.14
C GLY A 142 17.29 22.18 -1.55
N ILE A 143 16.16 22.78 -1.90
CA ILE A 143 16.08 24.21 -2.25
C ILE A 143 16.07 25.08 -0.98
N ALA A 144 15.24 24.73 0.01
CA ALA A 144 15.07 25.51 1.23
C ALA A 144 16.29 25.44 2.16
N PHE A 145 16.95 24.28 2.21
CA PHE A 145 18.11 24.03 3.05
C PHE A 145 19.21 23.31 2.24
N PRO A 146 19.94 24.03 1.36
CA PRO A 146 20.98 23.45 0.50
C PRO A 146 22.08 22.71 1.27
N GLN A 147 22.29 23.11 2.52
CA GLN A 147 23.17 22.49 3.51
C GLN A 147 22.88 21.01 3.80
N PHE A 148 21.69 20.49 3.52
CA PHE A 148 21.42 19.05 3.56
C PHE A 148 22.09 18.25 2.44
N GLY A 149 22.43 18.89 1.31
CA GLY A 149 23.10 18.25 0.19
C GLY A 149 22.24 17.33 -0.68
N PHE A 150 20.90 17.43 -0.65
CA PHE A 150 20.01 16.63 -1.51
C PHE A 150 20.34 16.77 -3.00
N GLN A 151 20.79 17.96 -3.42
CA GLN A 151 21.18 18.30 -4.79
C GLN A 151 22.47 17.60 -5.26
N ASN A 152 23.26 17.04 -4.34
CA ASN A 152 24.54 16.40 -4.66
C ASN A 152 24.37 14.93 -5.08
N TYR A 153 23.16 14.36 -4.95
CA TYR A 153 22.90 12.95 -5.20
C TYR A 153 21.72 12.77 -6.18
N ASP A 154 21.86 11.87 -7.16
CA ASP A 154 20.75 11.43 -8.00
C ASP A 154 20.19 10.10 -7.46
N PHE A 155 19.03 10.17 -6.84
CA PHE A 155 18.36 9.01 -6.24
C PHE A 155 17.06 8.63 -6.96
N ARG A 156 16.75 9.25 -8.11
CA ARG A 156 15.46 9.11 -8.79
C ARG A 156 15.16 7.68 -9.20
N GLU A 157 16.16 6.99 -9.75
CA GLU A 157 16.05 5.59 -10.18
C GLU A 157 15.80 4.67 -8.99
N VAL A 158 16.59 4.82 -7.93
CA VAL A 158 16.47 4.04 -6.69
C VAL A 158 15.08 4.22 -6.09
N ILE A 159 14.62 5.47 -5.95
CA ILE A 159 13.27 5.79 -5.43
C ILE A 159 12.20 5.13 -6.30
N PHE A 160 12.29 5.24 -7.63
CA PHE A 160 11.32 4.64 -8.54
C PHE A 160 11.19 3.12 -8.33
N TYR A 161 12.30 2.39 -8.35
CA TYR A 161 12.27 0.94 -8.20
C TYR A 161 11.79 0.50 -6.81
N ILE A 162 12.15 1.23 -5.75
CA ILE A 162 11.69 0.88 -4.40
C ILE A 162 10.19 1.11 -4.26
N PHE A 163 9.67 2.24 -4.74
CA PHE A 163 8.23 2.48 -4.72
C PHE A 163 7.47 1.48 -5.60
N LEU A 164 8.06 1.03 -6.71
CA LEU A 164 7.51 -0.05 -7.54
C LEU A 164 7.44 -1.39 -6.81
N LYS A 165 8.53 -1.83 -6.17
CA LYS A 165 8.58 -3.04 -5.34
C LYS A 165 7.60 -2.96 -4.15
N PHE A 166 7.50 -1.79 -3.54
CA PHE A 166 6.57 -1.54 -2.44
C PHE A 166 5.12 -1.57 -2.91
N PHE A 167 4.80 -1.03 -4.09
CA PHE A 167 3.49 -1.16 -4.72
C PHE A 167 3.11 -2.62 -4.96
N ILE A 168 4.03 -3.43 -5.51
CA ILE A 168 3.82 -4.87 -5.71
C ILE A 168 3.52 -5.57 -4.39
N THR A 169 4.28 -5.25 -3.34
CA THR A 169 4.07 -5.78 -1.99
C THR A 169 2.69 -5.42 -1.44
N LEU A 170 2.30 -4.14 -1.47
CA LEU A 170 0.99 -3.69 -0.97
C LEU A 170 -0.16 -4.28 -1.79
N SER A 171 0.03 -4.45 -3.09
CA SER A 171 -0.95 -5.09 -3.99
C SER A 171 -1.18 -6.56 -3.62
N ALA A 172 -0.12 -7.29 -3.26
CA ALA A 172 -0.20 -8.67 -2.77
C ALA A 172 -0.92 -8.74 -1.41
N ILE A 173 -0.54 -7.86 -0.47
CA ILE A 173 -1.18 -7.75 0.85
C ILE A 173 -2.67 -7.47 0.70
N ALA A 174 -3.07 -6.59 -0.23
CA ALA A 174 -4.47 -6.27 -0.47
C ALA A 174 -5.28 -7.48 -0.95
N MET A 175 -4.72 -8.35 -1.78
CA MET A 175 -5.42 -9.57 -2.22
C MET A 175 -5.54 -10.61 -1.10
N VAL A 176 -4.53 -10.71 -0.23
CA VAL A 176 -4.63 -11.51 1.01
C VAL A 176 -5.74 -10.97 1.91
N GLN A 177 -5.76 -9.65 2.12
CA GLN A 177 -6.76 -8.98 2.95
C GLN A 177 -8.18 -9.06 2.36
N LEU A 178 -8.31 -9.08 1.03
CA LEU A 178 -9.58 -9.30 0.35
C LEU A 178 -10.06 -10.73 0.61
N THR A 179 -9.17 -11.72 0.52
CA THR A 179 -9.48 -13.12 0.83
C THR A 179 -9.98 -13.25 2.28
N LEU A 180 -9.25 -12.68 3.23
CA LEU A 180 -9.62 -12.72 4.65
C LEU A 180 -10.95 -12.00 4.92
N SER A 181 -11.15 -10.84 4.30
CA SER A 181 -12.39 -10.07 4.44
C SER A 181 -13.59 -10.77 3.78
N LEU A 182 -13.38 -11.65 2.81
CA LEU A 182 -14.44 -12.49 2.25
C LEU A 182 -14.79 -13.70 3.13
N LEU A 183 -13.81 -14.22 3.87
CA LEU A 183 -13.98 -15.33 4.83
C LEU A 183 -14.65 -14.87 6.12
N PHE A 184 -14.20 -13.74 6.68
CA PHE A 184 -14.64 -13.24 7.98
C PHE A 184 -15.50 -11.99 7.82
N LYS A 185 -16.69 -11.99 8.43
CA LYS A 185 -17.56 -10.80 8.48
C LYS A 185 -17.02 -9.73 9.44
N ASN A 186 -16.31 -10.15 10.50
CA ASN A 186 -15.82 -9.24 11.54
C ASN A 186 -14.49 -8.62 11.13
N PHE A 187 -14.35 -7.30 11.29
CA PHE A 187 -13.12 -6.55 10.98
C PHE A 187 -11.90 -7.00 11.78
N ILE A 188 -12.12 -7.54 12.98
CA ILE A 188 -11.04 -7.91 13.92
C ILE A 188 -10.12 -8.98 13.31
N TYR A 189 -10.66 -9.96 12.57
CA TYR A 189 -9.82 -11.06 12.06
C TYR A 189 -8.89 -10.65 10.91
N PRO A 190 -9.35 -9.98 9.83
CA PRO A 190 -8.46 -9.55 8.75
C PRO A 190 -7.36 -8.59 9.23
N ILE A 191 -7.73 -7.62 10.07
CA ILE A 191 -6.79 -6.61 10.59
C ILE A 191 -5.84 -7.23 11.60
N GLY A 192 -6.34 -8.01 12.56
CA GLY A 192 -5.51 -8.70 13.54
C GLY A 192 -4.50 -9.64 12.90
N PHE A 193 -4.91 -10.37 11.85
CA PHE A 193 -3.99 -11.20 11.06
C PHE A 193 -2.93 -10.38 10.34
N GLY A 194 -3.31 -9.24 9.75
CA GLY A 194 -2.36 -8.33 9.10
C GLY A 194 -1.29 -7.82 10.07
N VAL A 195 -1.72 -7.33 11.24
CA VAL A 195 -0.80 -6.85 12.30
C VAL A 195 0.09 -7.97 12.80
N PHE A 196 -0.48 -9.15 13.07
CA PHE A 196 0.31 -10.31 13.49
C PHE A 196 1.38 -10.69 12.46
N MET A 197 1.01 -10.75 11.17
CA MET A 197 1.96 -11.08 10.11
C MET A 197 3.05 -10.03 9.92
N LEU A 198 2.75 -8.74 10.12
CA LEU A 198 3.77 -7.68 10.11
C LEU A 198 4.79 -7.85 11.24
N LEU A 199 4.33 -8.07 12.47
CA LEU A 199 5.20 -8.28 13.62
C LEU A 199 5.98 -9.59 13.51
N PHE A 200 5.36 -10.62 12.96
CA PHE A 200 6.04 -11.89 12.70
C PHE A 200 7.15 -11.70 11.66
N ALA A 201 6.87 -10.96 10.58
CA ALA A 201 7.84 -10.68 9.52
C ALA A 201 9.09 -9.94 10.02
N THR A 202 8.94 -8.97 10.95
CA THR A 202 10.11 -8.26 11.51
C THR A 202 11.03 -9.19 12.32
N ILE A 203 10.50 -10.23 12.96
CA ILE A 203 11.30 -11.19 13.75
C ILE A 203 12.08 -12.13 12.82
N ILE A 204 11.47 -12.58 11.72
CA ILE A 204 12.03 -13.65 10.88
C ILE A 204 12.71 -13.16 9.61
N HIS A 205 12.75 -11.84 9.33
CA HIS A 205 13.28 -11.27 8.09
C HIS A 205 14.69 -11.78 7.69
N GLN A 206 15.51 -12.18 8.68
CA GLN A 206 16.86 -12.72 8.45
C GLN A 206 16.89 -14.18 7.98
N LYS A 207 15.75 -14.88 7.97
CA LYS A 207 15.66 -16.29 7.58
C LYS A 207 15.46 -16.42 6.07
N SER A 208 16.08 -17.42 5.45
CA SER A 208 16.02 -17.66 3.99
C SER A 208 14.62 -17.97 3.43
N PHE A 209 13.67 -18.38 4.28
CA PHE A 209 12.29 -18.61 3.88
C PHE A 209 11.41 -17.35 4.01
N ALA A 210 11.91 -16.27 4.63
CA ALA A 210 11.13 -15.05 4.86
C ALA A 210 10.67 -14.38 3.57
N ASP A 211 11.39 -14.60 2.46
CA ASP A 211 11.03 -14.14 1.11
C ASP A 211 9.70 -14.71 0.59
N PHE A 212 9.24 -15.84 1.15
CA PHE A 212 7.94 -16.41 0.78
C PHE A 212 6.76 -15.74 1.51
N LEU A 213 7.04 -14.93 2.54
CA LEU A 213 6.02 -14.25 3.31
C LEU A 213 5.82 -12.84 2.77
N ILE A 214 4.61 -12.61 2.25
CA ILE A 214 4.24 -11.36 1.57
C ILE A 214 4.49 -10.12 2.45
N TYR A 215 4.20 -10.22 3.75
CA TYR A 215 4.35 -9.12 4.70
C TYR A 215 5.81 -8.74 4.98
N THR A 216 6.78 -9.62 4.70
CA THR A 216 8.22 -9.30 4.78
C THR A 216 8.61 -8.25 3.75
N GLY A 217 7.88 -8.13 2.63
CA GLY A 217 8.18 -7.17 1.56
C GLY A 217 8.16 -5.71 2.02
N GLY A 218 7.35 -5.39 3.03
CA GLY A 218 7.32 -4.05 3.62
C GLY A 218 8.66 -3.70 4.26
N TYR A 219 9.16 -4.58 5.14
CA TYR A 219 10.46 -4.41 5.78
C TYR A 219 11.59 -4.45 4.74
N LYS A 220 11.53 -5.37 3.78
CA LYS A 220 12.51 -5.47 2.70
C LYS A 220 12.58 -4.20 1.86
N SER A 221 11.48 -3.46 1.70
CA SER A 221 11.50 -2.17 0.97
C SER A 221 12.34 -1.12 1.69
N MET A 222 12.32 -1.09 3.04
CA MET A 222 13.22 -0.25 3.83
C MET A 222 14.67 -0.70 3.62
N GLU A 223 14.95 -2.00 3.70
CA GLU A 223 16.29 -2.56 3.50
C GLU A 223 16.84 -2.26 2.09
N ASN A 224 15.99 -2.39 1.06
CA ASN A 224 16.32 -2.04 -0.31
C ASN A 224 16.60 -0.55 -0.49
N PHE A 225 15.92 0.33 0.26
CA PHE A 225 16.25 1.75 0.32
C PHE A 225 17.62 2.00 0.92
N MET A 226 17.93 1.33 2.03
CA MET A 226 19.23 1.47 2.69
C MET A 226 20.38 0.84 1.90
N ASN A 227 20.11 -0.15 1.06
CA ASN A 227 21.15 -0.82 0.27
C ASN A 227 21.16 -0.40 -1.20
N GLU A 228 20.31 0.56 -1.60
CA GLU A 228 20.18 1.03 -2.99
C GLU A 228 19.87 -0.12 -3.97
N ASN A 229 19.17 -1.15 -3.49
CA ASN A 229 18.93 -2.36 -4.25
C ASN A 229 17.73 -2.18 -5.20
N ILE A 230 18.04 -1.84 -6.44
CA ILE A 230 17.06 -1.72 -7.53
C ILE A 230 16.66 -3.06 -8.14
N SER A 231 17.48 -4.10 -7.99
CA SER A 231 17.29 -5.38 -8.68
C SER A 231 16.14 -6.17 -8.10
N PHE A 232 15.27 -6.74 -8.95
CA PHE A 232 14.17 -7.58 -8.48
C PHE A 232 14.68 -8.87 -7.83
N GLU A 233 14.24 -9.12 -6.60
CA GLU A 233 14.64 -10.27 -5.79
C GLU A 233 13.53 -11.32 -5.72
N ARG A 234 13.83 -12.47 -5.10
CA ARG A 234 12.88 -13.58 -4.97
C ARG A 234 11.55 -13.15 -4.36
N ILE A 235 11.58 -12.29 -3.34
CA ILE A 235 10.38 -11.78 -2.67
C ILE A 235 9.47 -10.97 -3.59
N ASP A 236 10.03 -10.22 -4.53
CA ASP A 236 9.25 -9.41 -5.48
C ASP A 236 8.46 -10.33 -6.42
N TYR A 237 9.11 -11.39 -6.94
CA TYR A 237 8.45 -12.41 -7.75
C TYR A 237 7.42 -13.22 -6.95
N CYS A 238 7.71 -13.54 -5.69
CA CYS A 238 6.76 -14.20 -4.79
C CYS A 238 5.51 -13.32 -4.56
N ASN A 239 5.68 -12.01 -4.38
CA ASN A 239 4.57 -11.07 -4.23
C ASN A 239 3.75 -10.95 -5.52
N ILE A 240 4.38 -10.90 -6.69
CA ILE A 240 3.66 -10.92 -7.98
C ILE A 240 2.82 -12.19 -8.10
N ALA A 241 3.40 -13.36 -7.82
CA ALA A 241 2.66 -14.62 -7.85
C ALA A 241 1.50 -14.64 -6.84
N ALA A 242 1.72 -14.10 -5.64
CA ALA A 242 0.70 -14.01 -4.60
C ALA A 242 -0.51 -13.17 -5.02
N ILE A 243 -0.32 -12.07 -5.77
CA ILE A 243 -1.42 -11.25 -6.29
C ILE A 243 -2.41 -12.13 -7.07
N PHE A 244 -1.91 -12.94 -8.01
CA PHE A 244 -2.76 -13.78 -8.85
C PHE A 244 -3.38 -14.94 -8.07
N ILE A 245 -2.61 -15.59 -7.18
CA ILE A 245 -3.09 -16.72 -6.36
C ILE A 245 -4.22 -16.26 -5.44
N PHE A 246 -4.03 -15.17 -4.69
CA PHE A 246 -5.04 -14.68 -3.75
C PHE A 246 -6.22 -14.00 -4.46
N MET A 247 -6.02 -13.43 -5.65
CA MET A 247 -7.12 -12.95 -6.49
C MET A 247 -8.01 -14.12 -6.95
N ALA A 248 -7.43 -15.22 -7.42
CA ALA A 248 -8.16 -16.42 -7.81
C ALA A 248 -8.89 -17.07 -6.62
N MET A 249 -8.23 -17.14 -5.45
CA MET A 249 -8.83 -17.64 -4.22
C MET A 249 -10.01 -16.76 -3.77
N SER A 250 -9.84 -15.45 -3.78
CA SER A 250 -10.89 -14.48 -3.47
C SER A 250 -12.08 -14.62 -4.42
N PHE A 251 -11.82 -14.79 -5.72
CA PHE A 251 -12.87 -15.01 -6.72
C PHE A 251 -13.67 -16.28 -6.43
N TYR A 252 -12.99 -17.39 -6.16
CA TYR A 252 -13.65 -18.67 -5.82
C TYR A 252 -14.54 -18.52 -4.58
N LEU A 253 -14.04 -17.88 -3.51
CA LEU A 253 -14.82 -17.61 -2.30
C LEU A 253 -16.04 -16.73 -2.59
N PHE A 254 -15.87 -15.69 -3.41
CA PHE A 254 -16.96 -14.78 -3.77
C PHE A 254 -18.08 -15.48 -4.56
N VAL A 255 -17.73 -16.33 -5.53
CA VAL A 255 -18.72 -17.07 -6.34
C VAL A 255 -19.48 -18.09 -5.49
N LYS A 256 -18.76 -18.80 -4.60
CA LYS A 256 -19.32 -19.84 -3.73
C LYS A 256 -20.24 -19.30 -2.63
N LYS A 257 -20.14 -18.00 -2.32
CA LYS A 257 -21.04 -17.30 -1.40
C LYS A 257 -22.47 -17.43 -1.92
N LYS A 258 -23.28 -18.24 -1.23
CA LYS A 258 -24.69 -18.47 -1.54
C LYS A 258 -25.50 -17.24 -1.11
N GLY A 259 -26.22 -16.64 -2.06
CA GLY A 259 -27.34 -15.76 -1.72
C GLY A 259 -28.54 -16.64 -1.41
N ILE A 260 -28.68 -17.05 -0.15
CA ILE A 260 -29.92 -17.65 0.39
C ILE A 260 -30.37 -16.74 1.52
#